data_AF-A0A969DJM5-F1
#
_entry.id   AF-A0A969DJM5-F1
#
_cell.length_a   1.000
_cell.length_b   1.000
_cell.length_c   1.000
_cell.angle_alpha   90.00
_cell.angle_beta   90.00
_cell.angle_gamma   90.00
#
_symmetry.space_group_name_H-M   'P 1'
#
loop_
_entity.id
_entity.type
_entity.pdbx_description
1 polymer ?
#
loop_
_entity_poly.entity_id
_entity_poly.type
_entity_poly.pdbx_seq_one_letter_code
_entity_poly.pdbx_strand_id
1 'polypeptide(L)'
;MSGVKGRTGNPGANNPKKKNDTSFKVEGKEARSQKPICFRPTLTVEAQIEADVETLGITKTKWLEQAAIAYLEQNLSKSNEEENNSLK
;
A
#
# COMPACT_ATOMS: atom_id res chain seq x y z
N MET A 1 32.05 -5.61 16.74
CA MET A 1 33.16 -5.04 15.95
C MET A 1 33.53 -6.04 14.86
N SER A 2 33.25 -5.74 13.58
CA SER A 2 33.70 -6.57 12.44
C SER A 2 34.61 -5.74 11.55
N GLY A 3 35.84 -6.22 11.37
CA GLY A 3 36.87 -5.56 10.57
C GLY A 3 36.48 -5.48 9.09
N VAL A 4 36.36 -4.25 8.58
CA VAL A 4 36.34 -3.99 7.15
C VAL A 4 37.77 -4.13 6.66
N LYS A 5 38.07 -5.26 6.02
CA LYS A 5 39.38 -5.58 5.42
C LYS A 5 39.56 -4.75 4.14
N GLY A 6 39.77 -3.45 4.30
CA GLY A 6 40.07 -2.54 3.21
C GLY A 6 41.54 -2.65 2.79
N ARG A 7 41.78 -3.03 1.54
CA ARG A 7 43.09 -2.98 0.89
C ARG A 7 43.48 -1.50 0.76
N THR A 8 44.31 -0.99 1.67
CA THR A 8 44.86 0.37 1.60
C THR A 8 45.77 0.48 0.37
N GLY A 9 45.17 0.83 -0.77
CA GLY A 9 45.90 1.21 -1.96
C GLY A 9 46.63 2.53 -1.70
N ASN A 10 47.88 2.61 -2.13
CA ASN A 10 48.69 3.83 -2.08
C ASN A 10 47.94 4.98 -2.76
N PRO A 11 47.94 6.22 -2.21
CA PRO A 11 47.21 7.33 -2.80
C PRO A 11 47.89 7.74 -4.11
N GLY A 12 47.40 7.18 -5.22
CA GLY A 12 47.78 7.60 -6.56
C GLY A 12 47.27 9.01 -6.87
N ALA A 13 48.02 9.74 -7.69
CA ALA A 13 47.76 11.13 -8.05
C ALA A 13 46.31 11.39 -8.47
N ASN A 14 45.78 12.56 -8.06
CA ASN A 14 44.46 13.05 -8.43
C ASN A 14 44.29 13.03 -9.96
N ASN A 15 43.55 12.04 -10.47
CA ASN A 15 43.24 11.95 -11.88
C ASN A 15 41.86 12.58 -12.12
N PRO A 16 41.77 13.78 -12.74
CA PRO A 16 40.50 14.49 -12.90
C PRO A 16 39.51 13.77 -13.85
N LYS A 17 39.98 12.75 -14.60
CA LYS A 17 39.12 11.91 -15.44
C LYS A 17 38.36 10.84 -14.65
N LYS A 18 38.80 10.52 -13.42
CA LYS A 18 38.13 9.55 -12.56
C LYS A 18 37.08 10.27 -11.73
N LYS A 19 35.99 10.70 -12.38
CA LYS A 19 34.81 11.20 -11.67
C LYS A 19 34.22 10.02 -10.91
N ASN A 20 33.98 10.20 -9.61
CA ASN A 20 33.29 9.18 -8.81
C ASN A 20 31.86 9.07 -9.34
N ASP A 21 31.49 7.87 -9.78
CA ASP A 21 30.16 7.53 -10.30
C ASP A 21 29.09 7.48 -9.20
N THR A 22 29.21 8.31 -8.16
CA THR A 22 28.23 8.38 -7.07
C THR A 22 27.13 9.37 -7.44
N SER A 23 26.46 9.11 -8.57
CA SER A 23 25.12 9.65 -8.82
C SER A 23 24.14 8.68 -8.15
N PHE A 24 23.67 9.03 -6.96
CA PHE A 24 22.56 8.31 -6.35
C PHE A 24 21.32 8.64 -7.18
N LYS A 25 20.92 7.73 -8.09
CA LYS A 25 19.58 7.76 -8.65
C LYS A 25 18.61 7.47 -7.51
N VAL A 26 17.94 8.51 -7.03
CA VAL A 26 16.79 8.34 -6.13
C VAL A 26 15.62 7.94 -7.00
N GLU A 27 15.41 6.64 -7.17
CA GLU A 27 14.16 6.12 -7.75
C GLU A 27 13.01 6.55 -6.85
N GLY A 28 11.97 7.16 -7.45
CA GLY A 28 10.77 7.56 -6.72
C GLY A 28 10.20 6.34 -6.01
N LYS A 29 9.93 6.47 -4.70
CA LYS A 29 9.35 5.38 -3.92
C LYS A 29 8.09 4.92 -4.62
N GLU A 30 8.04 3.65 -5.05
CA GLU A 30 6.81 2.99 -5.47
C GLU A 30 5.72 3.29 -4.44
N ALA A 31 4.49 3.53 -4.91
CA ALA A 31 3.36 3.76 -4.02
C ALA A 31 3.34 2.63 -2.97
N ARG A 32 3.52 3.01 -1.71
CA ARG A 32 3.68 2.12 -0.56
C ARG A 32 2.63 1.02 -0.68
N SER A 33 3.04 -0.23 -0.93
CA SER A 33 2.09 -1.34 -1.02
C SER A 33 1.25 -1.31 0.24
N GLN A 34 -0.04 -1.00 0.09
CA GLN A 34 -0.91 -0.82 1.25
C GLN A 34 -0.97 -2.18 1.93
N LYS A 35 -0.44 -2.24 3.16
CA LYS A 35 -0.50 -3.47 3.94
C LYS A 35 -1.96 -3.81 4.21
N PRO A 36 -2.35 -5.09 4.15
CA PRO A 36 -3.70 -5.50 4.49
C PRO A 36 -4.03 -5.04 5.90
N ILE A 37 -5.16 -4.34 6.05
CA ILE A 37 -5.67 -3.88 7.34
C ILE A 37 -6.39 -5.05 8.02
N CYS A 38 -6.15 -5.23 9.31
CA CYS A 38 -6.88 -6.23 10.10
C CYS A 38 -8.24 -5.65 10.52
N PHE A 39 -9.31 -6.15 9.92
CA PHE A 39 -10.68 -5.80 10.26
C PHE A 39 -11.18 -6.67 11.43
N ARG A 40 -11.76 -6.04 12.47
CA ARG A 40 -12.32 -6.73 13.64
C ARG A 40 -13.78 -6.33 13.85
N PRO A 41 -14.75 -7.07 13.27
CA PRO A 41 -16.17 -6.81 13.47
C PRO A 41 -16.64 -7.25 14.87
N THR A 42 -17.87 -6.89 15.21
CA THR A 42 -18.56 -7.47 16.38
C THR A 42 -18.90 -8.94 16.12
N LEU A 43 -19.08 -9.72 17.20
CA LEU A 43 -19.38 -11.16 17.11
C LEU A 43 -20.59 -11.48 16.23
N THR A 44 -21.63 -10.63 16.29
CA THR A 44 -22.85 -10.82 15.49
C THR A 44 -22.59 -10.63 13.99
N VAL A 45 -21.78 -9.62 13.64
CA VAL A 45 -21.44 -9.33 12.25
C VAL A 45 -20.46 -10.38 11.72
N GLU A 46 -19.55 -10.86 12.55
CA GLU A 46 -18.64 -11.95 12.18
C GLU A 46 -19.39 -13.23 11.80
N ALA A 47 -20.38 -13.63 12.59
CA ALA A 47 -21.21 -14.80 12.29
C ALA A 47 -21.97 -14.65 10.95
N GLN A 48 -22.49 -13.45 10.66
CA GLN A 48 -23.15 -13.17 9.38
C GLN A 48 -22.16 -13.27 8.21
N ILE A 49 -20.98 -12.67 8.35
CA ILE A 49 -19.93 -12.73 7.31
C ILE A 49 -19.55 -14.19 7.04
N GLU A 50 -19.40 -15.01 8.07
CA GLU A 50 -19.03 -16.41 7.91
C GLU A 50 -20.10 -17.23 7.19
N ALA A 51 -21.38 -17.01 7.50
CA ALA A 51 -22.49 -17.62 6.78
C ALA A 51 -22.51 -17.20 5.30
N ASP A 52 -22.34 -15.90 5.02
CA ASP A 52 -22.34 -15.38 3.65
C ASP A 52 -21.13 -15.90 2.85
N VAL A 53 -19.96 -16.01 3.48
CA VAL A 53 -18.74 -16.58 2.89
C VAL A 53 -18.93 -18.06 2.54
N GLU A 54 -19.56 -18.83 3.41
CA GLU A 54 -19.86 -20.26 3.19
C GLU A 54 -20.85 -20.45 2.04
N THR A 55 -21.92 -19.66 2.00
CA THR A 55 -22.93 -19.73 0.92
C THR A 55 -22.37 -19.34 -0.45
N LEU A 56 -21.49 -18.34 -0.50
CA LEU A 56 -20.88 -17.85 -1.74
C LEU A 56 -19.65 -18.66 -2.18
N GLY A 57 -19.08 -19.49 -1.29
CA GLY A 57 -17.88 -20.28 -1.57
C GLY A 57 -16.64 -19.43 -1.88
N ILE A 58 -16.56 -18.22 -1.32
CA ILE A 58 -15.43 -17.30 -1.50
C ILE A 58 -14.58 -17.22 -0.22
N THR A 59 -13.49 -16.46 -0.24
CA THR A 59 -12.70 -16.21 0.97
C THR A 59 -13.23 -14.99 1.72
N LYS A 60 -13.08 -14.99 3.07
CA LYS A 60 -13.46 -13.86 3.93
C LYS A 60 -12.82 -12.54 3.46
N THR A 61 -11.56 -12.56 3.02
CA THR A 61 -10.87 -11.37 2.48
C THR A 61 -11.56 -10.83 1.24
N LYS A 62 -11.89 -11.70 0.27
CA LYS A 62 -12.56 -11.28 -0.97
C LYS A 62 -13.95 -10.73 -0.69
N TRP A 63 -14.68 -11.35 0.22
CA TRP A 63 -15.99 -10.86 0.66
C TRP A 63 -15.87 -9.45 1.26
N LEU A 64 -14.89 -9.23 2.16
CA LEU A 64 -14.67 -7.92 2.79
C LEU A 64 -14.26 -6.84 1.78
N GLU A 65 -13.44 -7.18 0.80
CA GLU A 65 -13.09 -6.26 -0.29
C GLU A 65 -14.31 -5.86 -1.12
N GLN A 66 -15.16 -6.82 -1.49
CA GLN A 66 -16.39 -6.56 -2.23
C GLN A 66 -17.38 -5.72 -1.42
N ALA A 67 -17.54 -6.02 -0.13
CA ALA A 67 -18.39 -5.25 0.77
C ALA A 67 -17.90 -3.80 0.94
N ALA A 68 -16.59 -3.60 1.06
CA ALA A 68 -15.99 -2.27 1.14
C ALA A 68 -16.21 -1.47 -0.15
N ILE A 69 -16.04 -2.10 -1.31
CA ILE A 69 -16.31 -1.47 -2.62
C ILE A 69 -17.79 -1.07 -2.72
N ALA A 70 -18.70 -1.99 -2.42
CA ALA A 70 -20.13 -1.73 -2.48
C ALA A 70 -20.56 -0.58 -1.54
N TYR A 71 -20.00 -0.53 -0.33
CA TYR A 71 -20.24 0.56 0.60
C TYR A 71 -19.74 1.90 0.06
N LEU A 72 -18.55 1.92 -0.53
CA LEU A 72 -17.99 3.14 -1.13
C LEU A 72 -18.83 3.59 -2.32
N GLU A 73 -19.20 2.69 -3.23
CA GLU A 73 -20.03 3.00 -4.39
C GLU A 73 -21.39 3.59 -3.99
N GLN A 74 -22.02 3.06 -2.93
CA GLN A 74 -23.31 3.56 -2.45
C GLN A 74 -23.24 4.92 -1.74
N ASN A 75 -22.10 5.28 -1.14
CA ASN A 75 -21.97 6.50 -0.34
C ASN A 75 -21.24 7.63 -1.06
N LEU A 76 -20.26 7.33 -1.92
CA LEU A 76 -19.60 8.33 -2.77
C LEU A 76 -20.50 8.85 -3.89
N SER A 77 -21.42 8.00 -4.39
CA SER A 77 -22.45 8.45 -5.34
C SER A 77 -23.41 9.45 -4.69
N LYS A 78 -23.82 9.22 -3.44
CA LYS A 78 -24.72 10.12 -2.70
C LYS A 78 -24.09 11.48 -2.37
N SER A 79 -22.82 11.52 -1.99
CA SER A 79 -22.14 12.80 -1.70
C SER A 79 -22.02 13.70 -2.93
N ASN A 80 -21.90 13.12 -4.14
CA ASN A 80 -21.87 13.89 -5.38
C ASN A 80 -23.27 14.36 -5.82
N GLU A 81 -24.34 13.66 -5.43
CA GLU A 81 -25.72 14.07 -5.74
C GLU A 81 -26.24 15.17 -4.80
N GLU A 82 -25.80 15.19 -3.54
CA GLU A 82 -26.16 16.26 -2.58
C GLU A 82 -25.51 17.61 -2.93
N GLU A 83 -24.24 17.64 -3.39
CA GLU A 83 -23.62 18.89 -3.87
C GLU A 83 -24.33 19.47 -5.11
N ASN A 84 -24.77 18.62 -6.04
CA ASN A 84 -25.43 19.06 -7.28
C ASN A 84 -26.87 19.54 -7.10
N ASN A 85 -27.55 19.14 -6.02
CA ASN A 85 -28.91 19.60 -5.70
C ASN A 85 -28.93 20.85 -4.80
N SER A 86 -27.80 21.26 -4.20
CA SER A 86 -27.70 22.50 -3.41
C SER A 86 -27.39 23.74 -4.28
N LEU A 87 -27.12 23.54 -5.57
CA LEU A 87 -26.76 24.57 -6.56
C LEU A 87 -27.89 24.90 -7.57
N LYS A 88 -29.10 24.38 -7.37
CA LYS A 88 -30.30 24.72 -8.16
C LYS A 88 -31.32 25.46 -7.32
#